data_AF-A0A7D9JV11-F1
#
_entry.id   AF-A0A7D9JV11-F1
#
_cell.length_a   1.000
_cell.length_b   1.000
_cell.length_c   1.000
_cell.angle_alpha   90.00
_cell.angle_beta   90.00
_cell.angle_gamma   90.00
#
_symmetry.space_group_name_H-M   'P 1'
#
loop_
_entity.id
_entity.type
_entity.pdbx_description
1 polymer ?
#
loop_
_entity_poly.entity_id
_entity_poly.type
_entity_poly.pdbx_seq_one_letter_code
_entity_poly.pdbx_strand_id
1 'polypeptide(L)'
;MDSVVNKYVRKWLEIPISETLSNVYLTSNKFGLNIYPPSIKFVQCQTVARNALKTSPNHSIKDLWKTTSESKNIQYDVYTSTKEVLKTFTSGQEDKLQNHLILQGSFFSNVIKFSLSKLNGIWSKSQSNLPKNIYNFTIRYINNSLPTRKNLTKWGILSNSDCSFCLNPETLLHVVAGCQTYLPRFTWRHDSVLNFIAQTLQPVNNSNLFVDLPGYKSPSIVTGDTFRPDLLLSINSDCLYILELFVGYESNLQTNVDRKRRRYEDLITQQKKQF
;
A
#
# COMPACT_ATOMS: atom_id res chain seq x y z
N MET A 1 7.62 19.12 7.38
CA MET A 1 8.82 19.83 7.84
C MET A 1 9.52 20.39 6.63
N ASP A 2 10.04 21.61 6.71
CA ASP A 2 10.75 22.24 5.59
C ASP A 2 12.03 21.45 5.26
N SER A 3 12.42 21.42 3.99
CA SER A 3 13.56 20.62 3.49
C SER A 3 14.86 20.89 4.27
N VAL A 4 15.09 22.15 4.62
CA VAL A 4 16.25 22.59 5.42
C VAL A 4 16.23 21.97 6.80
N VAL A 5 15.12 22.06 7.53
CA VAL A 5 14.97 21.49 8.89
C VAL A 5 15.03 19.97 8.84
N ASN A 6 14.41 19.36 7.83
CA ASN A 6 14.35 17.92 7.63
C ASN A 6 15.76 17.29 7.58
N LYS A 7 16.69 17.92 6.83
CA LYS A 7 18.08 17.45 6.73
C LYS A 7 18.79 17.40 8.09
N TYR A 8 18.62 18.43 8.92
CA TYR A 8 19.28 18.50 10.23
C TYR A 8 18.65 17.56 11.24
N VAL A 9 17.32 17.50 11.32
CA VAL A 9 16.63 16.61 12.27
C VAL A 9 16.91 15.14 11.95
N ARG A 10 16.94 14.75 10.66
CA ARG A 10 17.36 13.40 10.25
C ARG A 10 18.78 13.07 10.70
N LYS A 11 19.71 14.03 10.58
CA LYS A 11 21.10 13.84 11.02
C LYS A 11 21.19 13.73 12.54
N TRP A 12 20.47 14.55 13.30
CA TRP A 12 20.52 14.56 14.77
C TRP A 12 19.91 13.31 15.40
N LEU A 13 18.82 12.81 14.83
CA LEU A 13 18.11 11.64 15.32
C LEU A 13 18.60 10.34 14.67
N GLU A 14 19.68 10.40 13.87
CA GLU A 14 20.28 9.28 13.15
C GLU A 14 19.25 8.44 12.37
N ILE A 15 18.25 9.10 11.80
CA ILE A 15 17.10 8.43 11.19
C ILE A 15 17.55 7.70 9.93
N PRO A 16 17.25 6.40 9.79
CA PRO A 16 17.61 5.64 8.60
C PRO A 16 16.93 6.21 7.35
N ILE A 17 17.61 6.08 6.22
CA ILE A 17 17.17 6.65 4.92
C ILE A 17 15.76 6.18 4.53
N SER A 18 15.39 4.95 4.93
CA SER A 18 14.07 4.35 4.69
C SER A 18 12.95 4.87 5.58
N GLU A 19 13.28 5.67 6.60
CA GLU A 19 12.31 6.19 7.56
C GLU A 19 11.98 7.66 7.30
N THR A 20 10.73 8.01 7.55
CA THR A 20 10.21 9.35 7.33
C THR A 20 10.13 10.09 8.65
N LEU A 21 10.55 11.36 8.67
CA LEU A 21 10.37 12.24 9.82
C LEU A 21 8.91 12.38 10.24
N SER A 22 7.96 12.09 9.35
CA SER A 22 6.54 12.10 9.71
C SER A 22 6.21 11.11 10.82
N ASN A 23 6.94 9.99 10.95
CA ASN A 23 6.72 8.99 12.00
C ASN A 23 7.38 9.37 13.34
N VAL A 24 8.27 10.35 13.35
CA VAL A 24 8.86 10.86 14.58
C VAL A 24 7.81 11.71 15.27
N TYR A 25 7.02 11.06 16.13
CA TYR A 25 6.06 11.72 16.99
C TYR A 25 6.84 12.53 18.03
N LEU A 26 7.08 13.80 17.72
CA LEU A 26 7.59 14.77 18.68
C LEU A 26 6.41 15.13 19.59
N THR A 27 6.26 14.43 20.71
CA THR A 27 5.22 14.69 21.71
C THR A 27 5.21 16.18 22.07
N SER A 28 4.03 16.75 22.31
CA SER A 28 3.86 18.16 22.69
C SER A 28 4.47 18.50 24.06
N ASN A 29 4.86 17.50 24.84
CA ASN A 29 5.43 17.71 26.17
C ASN A 29 6.55 16.69 26.44
N LYS A 30 7.71 17.18 26.89
CA LYS A 30 8.92 16.44 27.29
C LYS A 30 9.35 15.35 26.28
N PHE A 31 10.27 15.74 25.38
CA PHE A 31 10.96 14.98 24.30
C PHE A 31 10.49 15.20 22.84
N GLY A 32 9.79 16.31 22.55
CA GLY A 32 9.56 16.83 21.19
C GLY A 32 10.18 18.22 21.01
N LEU A 33 11.01 18.41 19.99
CA LEU A 33 11.91 19.57 19.81
C LEU A 33 11.22 20.98 19.79
N ASN A 34 9.89 21.07 19.78
CA ASN A 34 9.11 22.31 19.65
C ASN A 34 9.59 23.23 18.50
N ILE A 35 10.22 22.63 17.47
CA ILE A 35 10.71 23.36 16.31
C ILE A 35 9.53 23.52 15.37
N TYR A 36 8.93 24.71 15.39
CA TYR A 36 8.04 25.12 14.32
C TYR A 36 8.87 25.28 13.04
N PRO A 37 8.45 24.65 11.92
CA PRO A 37 9.10 24.90 10.64
C PRO A 37 9.10 26.40 10.33
N PRO A 38 10.20 26.94 9.76
CA PRO A 38 10.26 28.32 9.28
C PRO A 38 9.03 28.74 8.45
N SER A 39 8.50 27.84 7.62
CA SER A 39 7.27 28.07 6.85
C SER A 39 6.05 28.36 7.74
N ILE A 40 5.89 27.65 8.85
CA ILE A 40 4.79 27.88 9.79
C ILE A 40 4.99 29.18 10.54
N LYS A 41 6.22 29.49 10.95
CA LYS A 41 6.52 30.81 11.55
C LYS A 41 6.26 31.95 10.58
N PHE A 42 6.62 31.79 9.32
CA PHE A 42 6.30 32.75 8.28
C PHE A 42 4.79 32.96 8.14
N VAL A 43 4.00 31.88 8.07
CA VAL A 43 2.52 31.98 8.03
C VAL A 43 1.98 32.68 9.27
N GLN A 44 2.47 32.38 10.48
CA GLN A 44 2.07 33.07 11.70
C GLN A 44 2.36 34.58 11.62
N CYS A 45 3.55 34.98 11.18
CA CYS A 45 3.92 36.38 11.00
C CYS A 45 3.02 37.08 9.98
N GLN A 46 2.74 36.41 8.85
CA GLN A 46 1.83 36.93 7.82
C GLN A 46 0.42 37.10 8.37
N THR A 47 -0.13 36.11 9.08
CA THR A 47 -1.46 36.22 9.71
C THR A 47 -1.52 37.40 10.70
N VAL A 48 -0.49 37.62 11.52
CA VAL A 48 -0.44 38.76 12.44
C VAL A 48 -0.40 40.09 11.68
N ALA A 49 0.48 40.20 10.67
CA ALA A 49 0.57 41.41 9.86
C ALA A 49 -0.76 41.72 9.16
N ARG A 50 -1.40 40.70 8.57
CA ARG A 50 -2.69 40.86 7.88
C ARG A 50 -3.81 41.25 8.83
N ASN A 51 -3.88 40.64 10.01
CA ASN A 51 -4.84 41.03 11.03
C ASN A 51 -4.64 42.47 11.49
N ALA A 52 -3.38 42.90 11.69
CA ALA A 52 -3.08 44.29 12.06
C ALA A 52 -3.51 45.28 10.98
N LEU A 53 -3.36 44.95 9.69
CA LEU A 53 -3.88 45.77 8.59
C LEU A 53 -5.41 45.82 8.59
N LYS A 54 -6.07 44.67 8.77
CA LYS A 54 -7.53 44.52 8.80
C LYS A 54 -8.20 45.31 9.92
N THR A 55 -7.60 45.29 11.12
CA THR A 55 -8.13 45.95 12.32
C THR A 55 -7.55 47.33 12.57
N SER A 56 -6.77 47.88 11.63
CA SER A 56 -6.15 49.18 11.80
C SER A 56 -7.21 50.28 11.93
N PRO A 57 -7.03 51.23 12.88
CA PRO A 57 -7.91 52.39 12.99
C PRO A 57 -7.72 53.38 11.83
N ASN A 58 -6.63 53.28 11.07
CA ASN A 58 -6.38 54.15 9.91
C ASN A 58 -7.12 53.63 8.67
N HIS A 59 -8.00 54.46 8.11
CA HIS A 59 -8.81 54.13 6.94
C HIS A 59 -7.97 53.74 5.71
N SER A 60 -6.88 54.45 5.41
CA SER A 60 -6.01 54.15 4.27
C SER A 60 -5.35 52.78 4.39
N ILE A 61 -4.98 52.37 5.61
CA ILE A 61 -4.39 51.04 5.88
C ILE A 61 -5.45 49.94 5.72
N LYS A 62 -6.68 50.19 6.17
CA LYS A 62 -7.79 49.24 6.02
C LYS A 62 -8.18 49.05 4.56
N ASP A 63 -8.14 50.12 3.76
CA ASP A 63 -8.41 50.04 2.32
C ASP A 63 -7.29 49.34 1.56
N LEU A 64 -6.03 49.49 2.00
CA LEU A 64 -4.91 48.67 1.51
C LEU A 64 -5.13 47.17 1.79
N TRP A 65 -5.64 46.82 2.98
CA TRP A 65 -6.01 45.43 3.26
C TRP A 65 -7.10 44.94 2.30
N LYS A 66 -8.21 45.67 2.15
CA LYS A 66 -9.32 45.27 1.27
C LYS A 66 -8.87 45.05 -0.18
N THR A 67 -8.14 46.01 -0.73
CA THR A 67 -7.65 45.95 -2.12
C THR A 67 -6.68 44.80 -2.36
N THR A 68 -5.90 44.41 -1.35
CA THR A 68 -4.95 43.28 -1.47
C THR A 68 -5.59 41.93 -1.14
N SER A 69 -6.66 41.88 -0.34
CA SER A 69 -7.40 40.66 0.02
C SER A 69 -8.10 39.99 -1.17
N GLU A 70 -8.44 40.74 -2.22
CA GLU A 70 -9.05 40.19 -3.44
C GLU A 70 -8.04 39.45 -4.33
N SER A 71 -6.73 39.59 -4.05
CA SER A 71 -5.67 38.93 -4.80
C SER A 71 -5.53 37.45 -4.42
N LYS A 72 -5.43 36.58 -5.43
CA LYS A 72 -5.16 35.14 -5.25
C LYS A 72 -3.81 34.84 -4.59
N ASN A 73 -2.90 35.81 -4.55
CA ASN A 73 -1.57 35.65 -3.95
C ASN A 73 -1.60 35.71 -2.41
N ILE A 74 -2.73 36.11 -1.83
CA ILE A 74 -2.88 36.27 -0.40
C ILE A 74 -3.70 35.12 0.17
N GLN A 75 -3.02 34.21 0.85
CA GLN A 75 -3.63 32.97 1.35
C GLN A 75 -3.81 32.93 2.87
N TYR A 76 -3.35 33.97 3.58
CA TYR A 76 -3.27 33.96 5.05
C TYR A 76 -4.47 34.58 5.74
N ASP A 77 -5.34 35.29 5.01
CA ASP A 77 -6.61 35.86 5.52
C ASP A 77 -7.62 34.79 5.96
N VAL A 78 -7.41 33.54 5.53
CA VAL A 78 -8.20 32.38 5.97
C VAL A 78 -8.04 32.14 7.47
N TYR A 79 -6.90 32.57 8.05
CA TYR A 79 -6.63 32.38 9.47
C TYR A 79 -7.00 33.61 10.28
N THR A 80 -7.79 33.41 11.31
CA THR A 80 -8.17 34.46 12.26
C THR A 80 -7.10 34.71 13.31
N SER A 81 -6.26 33.72 13.63
CA SER A 81 -5.24 33.83 14.66
C SER A 81 -4.04 32.92 14.42
N THR A 82 -2.92 33.22 15.07
CA THR A 82 -1.73 32.34 15.09
C THR A 82 -2.01 30.98 15.71
N LYS A 83 -3.00 30.89 16.61
CA LYS A 83 -3.45 29.63 17.23
C LYS A 83 -4.17 28.74 16.22
N GLU A 84 -4.97 29.34 15.33
CA GLU A 84 -5.65 28.63 14.26
C GLU A 84 -4.65 28.04 13.25
N VAL A 85 -3.64 28.82 12.86
CA VAL A 85 -2.52 28.34 12.02
C VAL A 85 -1.87 27.09 12.61
N LEU A 86 -1.57 27.10 13.92
CA LEU A 86 -0.98 25.95 14.60
C LEU A 86 -1.94 24.76 14.63
N LYS A 87 -3.22 24.98 14.92
CA LYS A 87 -4.24 23.92 14.95
C LYS A 87 -4.37 23.23 13.59
N THR A 88 -4.49 24.00 12.51
CA THR A 88 -4.56 23.46 11.14
C THR A 88 -3.30 22.70 10.76
N PHE A 89 -2.12 23.20 11.17
CA PHE A 89 -0.86 22.49 10.94
C PHE A 89 -0.80 21.15 11.67
N THR A 90 -1.15 21.11 12.96
CA THR A 90 -1.16 19.88 13.77
C THR A 90 -2.13 18.86 13.20
N SER A 91 -3.38 19.26 12.90
CA SER A 91 -4.38 18.40 12.27
C SER A 91 -3.87 17.81 10.95
N GLY A 92 -3.23 18.62 10.11
CA GLY A 92 -2.66 18.14 8.85
C GLY A 92 -1.46 17.20 9.02
N GLN A 93 -0.74 17.22 10.15
CA GLN A 93 0.27 16.21 10.47
C GLN A 93 -0.36 14.92 10.98
N GLU A 94 -1.38 15.03 11.84
CA GLU A 94 -2.15 13.89 12.35
C GLU A 94 -2.79 13.10 11.19
N ASP A 95 -3.44 13.79 10.24
CA ASP A 95 -4.02 13.16 9.06
C ASP A 95 -2.97 12.42 8.22
N LYS A 96 -1.78 13.00 8.05
CA LYS A 96 -0.67 12.36 7.31
C LYS A 96 -0.18 11.11 8.04
N LEU A 97 0.00 11.21 9.35
CA LEU A 97 0.39 10.10 10.22
C LEU A 97 -0.61 8.96 10.17
N GLN A 98 -1.89 9.26 10.35
CA GLN A 98 -2.97 8.27 10.28
C GLN A 98 -2.97 7.57 8.92
N ASN A 99 -2.87 8.33 7.82
CA ASN A 99 -2.76 7.75 6.49
C ASN A 99 -1.53 6.85 6.33
N HIS A 100 -0.39 7.19 6.93
CA HIS A 100 0.81 6.35 6.88
C HIS A 100 0.64 5.03 7.65
N LEU A 101 0.07 5.10 8.85
CA LEU A 101 -0.18 3.92 9.69
C LEU A 101 -1.21 2.98 9.06
N ILE A 102 -2.28 3.53 8.47
CA ILE A 102 -3.27 2.74 7.73
C ILE A 102 -2.62 1.98 6.57
N LEU A 103 -1.73 2.64 5.82
CA LEU A 103 -1.01 1.98 4.71
C LEU A 103 -0.14 0.81 5.17
N GLN A 104 0.48 0.90 6.35
CA GLN A 104 1.31 -0.17 6.92
C GLN A 104 0.47 -1.30 7.55
N GLY A 105 -0.66 -0.97 8.17
CA GLY A 105 -1.56 -1.95 8.79
C GLY A 105 -2.51 -2.66 7.81
N SER A 106 -2.68 -2.13 6.60
CA SER A 106 -3.64 -2.65 5.62
C SER A 106 -3.38 -4.11 5.24
N PHE A 107 -2.11 -4.51 5.09
CA PHE A 107 -1.74 -5.90 4.82
C PHE A 107 -2.28 -6.83 5.91
N PHE A 108 -1.92 -6.58 7.16
CA PHE A 108 -2.31 -7.42 8.30
C PHE A 108 -3.81 -7.43 8.53
N SER A 109 -4.48 -6.29 8.35
CA SER A 109 -5.94 -6.21 8.45
C SER A 109 -6.62 -7.14 7.45
N ASN A 110 -6.17 -7.15 6.20
CA ASN A 110 -6.71 -8.03 5.17
C ASN A 110 -6.34 -9.49 5.41
N VAL A 111 -5.09 -9.79 5.79
CA VAL A 111 -4.69 -11.17 6.11
C VAL A 111 -5.51 -11.72 7.28
N ILE A 112 -5.65 -11.00 8.38
CA ILE A 112 -6.45 -11.46 9.54
C ILE A 112 -7.92 -11.68 9.13
N LYS A 113 -8.45 -10.84 8.24
CA LYS A 113 -9.84 -10.95 7.78
C LYS A 113 -10.08 -12.15 6.86
N PHE A 114 -9.13 -12.51 6.01
CA PHE A 114 -9.32 -13.49 4.95
C PHE A 114 -8.53 -14.80 5.15
N SER A 115 -7.53 -14.83 6.02
CA SER A 115 -6.77 -16.04 6.32
C SER A 115 -7.52 -16.91 7.33
N LEU A 116 -7.34 -18.23 7.20
CA LEU A 116 -7.76 -19.16 8.24
C LEU A 116 -6.88 -18.95 9.47
N SER A 117 -7.47 -18.52 10.58
CA SER A 117 -6.74 -18.24 11.83
C SER A 117 -5.85 -19.40 12.29
N LYS A 118 -6.30 -20.64 12.06
CA LYS A 118 -5.56 -21.88 12.33
C LYS A 118 -4.21 -21.97 11.59
N LEU A 119 -4.10 -21.35 10.42
CA LEU A 119 -2.87 -21.35 9.61
C LEU A 119 -1.88 -20.24 10.01
N ASN A 120 -2.31 -19.24 10.78
CA ASN A 120 -1.45 -18.10 11.14
C ASN A 120 -0.18 -18.54 11.89
N GLY A 121 -0.28 -19.56 12.75
CA GLY A 121 0.87 -20.14 13.43
C GLY A 121 1.87 -20.80 12.47
N ILE A 122 1.37 -21.49 11.44
CA ILE A 122 2.19 -22.14 10.41
C ILE A 122 2.91 -21.08 9.56
N TRP A 123 2.19 -20.03 9.14
CA TRP A 123 2.77 -18.93 8.39
C TRP A 123 3.83 -18.18 9.18
N SER A 124 3.57 -17.90 10.46
CA SER A 124 4.53 -17.26 11.36
C SER A 124 5.82 -18.09 11.50
N LYS A 125 5.70 -19.41 11.73
CA LYS A 125 6.85 -20.32 11.82
C LYS A 125 7.60 -20.46 10.49
N SER A 126 6.88 -20.45 9.37
CA SER A 126 7.51 -20.50 8.04
C SER A 126 8.30 -19.22 7.76
N GLN A 127 7.76 -18.07 8.19
CA GLN A 127 8.43 -16.78 8.06
C GLN A 127 9.73 -16.71 8.86
N SER A 128 9.78 -17.28 10.07
CA SER A 128 11.01 -17.32 10.87
C SER A 128 12.12 -18.17 10.26
N ASN A 129 11.77 -19.09 9.35
CA ASN A 129 12.73 -19.95 8.65
C ASN A 129 13.22 -19.35 7.32
N LEU A 130 12.73 -18.17 6.93
CA LEU A 130 13.18 -17.52 5.69
C LEU A 130 14.65 -17.08 5.81
N PRO A 131 15.45 -17.23 4.74
CA PRO A 131 16.78 -16.63 4.67
C PRO A 131 16.73 -15.13 4.98
N LYS A 132 17.75 -14.60 5.67
CA LYS A 132 17.79 -13.21 6.18
C LYS A 132 17.42 -12.16 5.12
N ASN A 133 17.95 -12.30 3.91
CA ASN A 133 17.66 -11.40 2.79
C ASN A 133 16.19 -11.46 2.35
N ILE A 134 15.61 -12.67 2.27
CA ILE A 134 14.21 -12.87 1.90
C ILE A 134 13.30 -12.37 3.01
N TYR A 135 13.59 -12.68 4.27
CA TYR A 135 12.86 -12.15 5.41
C TYR A 135 12.81 -10.62 5.41
N ASN A 136 13.96 -9.96 5.22
CA ASN A 136 14.05 -8.50 5.17
C ASN A 136 13.23 -7.92 4.01
N PHE A 137 13.29 -8.55 2.83
CA PHE A 137 12.45 -8.17 1.70
C PHE A 137 10.96 -8.32 2.03
N THR A 138 10.55 -9.47 2.57
CA THR A 138 9.16 -9.79 2.91
C THR A 138 8.59 -8.82 3.95
N ILE A 139 9.33 -8.52 5.02
CA ILE A 139 8.89 -7.54 6.03
C ILE A 139 8.74 -6.15 5.41
N ARG A 140 9.66 -5.73 4.53
CA ARG A 140 9.55 -4.43 3.84
C ARG A 140 8.41 -4.42 2.84
N TYR A 141 8.13 -5.53 2.17
CA TYR A 141 7.00 -5.69 1.27
C TYR A 141 5.68 -5.55 2.04
N ILE A 142 5.52 -6.33 3.11
CA ILE A 142 4.33 -6.34 3.97
C ILE A 142 4.02 -4.95 4.53
N ASN A 143 5.06 -4.24 4.98
CA ASN A 143 4.91 -2.90 5.56
C ASN A 143 4.88 -1.78 4.50
N ASN A 144 4.88 -2.10 3.21
CA ASN A 144 4.96 -1.12 2.12
C ASN A 144 6.13 -0.12 2.29
N SER A 145 7.30 -0.64 2.65
CA SER A 145 8.54 0.11 2.91
C SER A 145 9.64 -0.22 1.89
N LEU A 146 9.29 -0.86 0.77
CA LEU A 146 10.21 -1.05 -0.35
C LEU A 146 10.42 0.27 -1.12
N PRO A 147 11.60 0.48 -1.73
CA PRO A 147 11.96 1.73 -2.41
C PRO A 147 11.29 1.87 -3.80
N THR A 148 9.96 1.83 -3.84
CA THR A 148 9.17 2.20 -5.03
C THR A 148 9.25 3.71 -5.25
N ARG A 149 9.10 4.22 -6.48
CA ARG A 149 9.18 5.68 -6.69
C ARG A 149 8.15 6.46 -5.89
N LYS A 150 6.95 5.89 -5.64
CA LYS A 150 5.98 6.51 -4.74
C LYS A 150 6.49 6.61 -3.29
N ASN A 151 7.15 5.56 -2.78
CA ASN A 151 7.75 5.60 -1.44
C ASN A 151 8.98 6.50 -1.40
N LEU A 152 9.83 6.50 -2.42
CA LEU A 152 10.98 7.39 -2.52
C LEU A 152 10.57 8.87 -2.58
N THR A 153 9.47 9.18 -3.27
CA THR A 153 8.87 10.53 -3.28
C THR A 153 8.35 10.89 -1.89
N LYS A 154 7.66 9.95 -1.23
CA LYS A 154 7.18 10.09 0.15
C LYS A 154 8.33 10.30 1.17
N TRP A 155 9.50 9.73 0.92
CA TRP A 155 10.71 9.90 1.74
C TRP A 155 11.52 11.16 1.37
N GLY A 156 11.08 11.92 0.37
CA GLY A 156 11.74 13.13 -0.11
C GLY A 156 13.05 12.87 -0.87
N ILE A 157 13.24 11.67 -1.40
CA ILE A 157 14.43 11.28 -2.18
C ILE A 157 14.23 11.59 -3.67
N LEU A 158 13.02 11.33 -4.19
CA LEU A 158 12.64 11.65 -5.57
C LEU A 158 11.58 12.74 -5.60
N SER A 159 11.52 13.47 -6.71
CA SER A 159 10.46 14.46 -6.97
C SER A 159 9.25 13.88 -7.70
N ASN A 160 9.44 12.79 -8.46
CA ASN A 160 8.39 12.15 -9.25
C ASN A 160 8.10 10.72 -8.75
N SER A 161 6.81 10.42 -8.55
CA SER A 161 6.29 9.11 -8.16
C SER A 161 6.03 8.14 -9.32
N ASP A 162 6.12 8.60 -10.56
CA ASP A 162 5.65 7.85 -11.72
C ASP A 162 6.67 6.83 -12.21
N CYS A 163 6.15 5.69 -12.67
CA CYS A 163 6.92 4.58 -13.21
C CYS A 163 7.66 5.02 -14.47
N SER A 164 8.94 4.66 -14.57
CA SER A 164 9.79 4.98 -15.72
C SER A 164 9.27 4.41 -17.05
N PHE A 165 8.42 3.38 -17.00
CA PHE A 165 8.03 2.61 -18.18
C PHE A 165 6.63 2.97 -18.67
N CYS A 166 5.64 2.95 -17.79
CA CYS A 166 4.25 3.18 -18.18
C CYS A 166 3.69 4.53 -17.69
N LEU A 167 4.50 5.36 -17.03
CA LEU A 167 4.15 6.70 -16.55
C LEU A 167 2.97 6.79 -15.57
N ASN A 168 2.53 5.65 -15.02
CA ASN A 168 1.54 5.63 -13.94
C ASN A 168 2.24 5.71 -12.58
N PRO A 169 1.58 6.17 -11.51
CA PRO A 169 2.15 6.20 -10.17
C PRO A 169 2.71 4.84 -9.74
N GLU A 170 4.02 4.77 -9.48
CA GLU A 170 4.74 3.54 -9.16
C GLU A 170 4.55 3.18 -7.68
N THR A 171 3.38 2.63 -7.39
CA THR A 171 3.05 2.04 -6.09
C THR A 171 3.66 0.64 -5.95
N LEU A 172 3.65 0.06 -4.74
CA LEU A 172 4.06 -1.33 -4.56
C LEU A 172 3.19 -2.30 -5.37
N LEU A 173 1.87 -2.08 -5.36
CA LEU A 173 0.92 -2.80 -6.22
C LEU A 173 1.29 -2.66 -7.71
N HIS A 174 1.66 -1.46 -8.14
CA HIS A 174 2.06 -1.23 -9.53
C HIS A 174 3.25 -2.11 -9.92
N VAL A 175 4.32 -2.09 -9.12
CA VAL A 175 5.53 -2.88 -9.39
C VAL A 175 5.24 -4.39 -9.33
N VAL A 176 4.42 -4.84 -8.37
CA VAL A 176 4.26 -6.25 -8.03
C VAL A 176 3.08 -6.93 -8.71
N ALA A 177 2.09 -6.19 -9.23
CA ALA A 177 0.90 -6.76 -9.87
C ALA A 177 0.23 -5.89 -10.96
N GLY A 178 0.62 -4.62 -11.13
CA GLY A 178 -0.17 -3.66 -11.92
C GLY A 178 0.51 -3.01 -13.13
N CYS A 179 1.82 -3.18 -13.32
CA CYS A 179 2.53 -2.58 -14.45
C CYS A 179 2.40 -3.44 -15.70
N GLN A 180 1.86 -2.89 -16.77
CA GLN A 180 1.72 -3.59 -18.06
C GLN A 180 3.08 -4.08 -18.61
N THR A 181 4.15 -3.32 -18.36
CA THR A 181 5.51 -3.69 -18.78
C THR A 181 6.05 -4.89 -18.00
N TYR A 182 5.62 -5.09 -16.76
CA TYR A 182 6.03 -6.22 -15.93
C TYR A 182 5.03 -7.39 -15.98
N LEU A 183 4.05 -7.35 -16.89
CA LEU A 183 3.03 -8.39 -17.02
C LEU A 183 3.61 -9.82 -17.14
N PRO A 184 4.65 -10.06 -17.97
CA PRO A 184 5.27 -11.38 -18.06
C PRO A 184 5.86 -11.90 -16.74
N ARG A 185 6.26 -11.01 -15.83
CA ARG A 185 6.77 -11.39 -14.49
C ARG A 185 5.64 -11.79 -13.54
N PHE A 186 4.39 -11.39 -13.78
CA PHE A 186 3.24 -11.91 -13.02
C PHE A 186 2.98 -13.35 -13.41
N THR A 187 2.91 -13.63 -14.72
CA THR A 187 2.72 -14.99 -15.25
C THR A 187 3.81 -15.92 -14.75
N TRP A 188 5.09 -15.52 -14.86
CA TRP A 188 6.18 -16.36 -14.37
C TRP A 188 6.06 -16.69 -12.86
N ARG A 189 5.69 -15.72 -12.01
CA ARG A 189 5.51 -15.97 -10.56
C ARG A 189 4.32 -16.87 -10.27
N HIS A 190 3.22 -16.63 -10.96
CA HIS A 190 2.02 -17.45 -10.87
C HIS A 190 2.37 -18.91 -11.20
N ASP A 191 2.98 -19.13 -12.37
CA ASP A 191 3.32 -20.45 -12.88
C ASP A 191 4.38 -21.13 -12.01
N SER A 192 5.32 -20.37 -11.45
CA SER A 192 6.31 -20.90 -10.51
C SER A 192 5.67 -21.43 -9.22
N VAL A 193 4.71 -20.70 -8.65
CA VAL A 193 3.97 -21.13 -7.46
C VAL A 193 3.09 -22.33 -7.77
N LEU A 194 2.38 -22.28 -8.90
CA LEU A 194 1.52 -23.37 -9.36
C LEU A 194 2.33 -24.66 -9.58
N ASN A 195 3.48 -24.56 -10.24
CA ASN A 195 4.39 -25.69 -10.46
C ASN A 195 4.91 -26.25 -9.13
N PHE A 196 5.28 -25.40 -8.18
CA PHE A 196 5.72 -25.85 -6.85
C PHE A 196 4.61 -26.59 -6.09
N ILE A 197 3.37 -26.08 -6.13
CA ILE A 197 2.21 -26.74 -5.53
C ILE A 197 1.98 -28.09 -6.21
N ALA A 198 2.00 -28.14 -7.54
CA ALA A 198 1.83 -29.37 -8.31
C ALA A 198 2.89 -30.43 -8.00
N GLN A 199 4.16 -30.02 -7.87
CA GLN A 199 5.26 -30.91 -7.48
C GLN A 199 5.12 -31.42 -6.04
N THR A 200 4.57 -30.60 -5.14
CA THR A 200 4.35 -30.99 -3.74
C THR A 200 3.17 -31.95 -3.60
N LEU A 201 2.12 -31.73 -4.40
CA LEU A 201 0.93 -32.58 -4.49
C LEU A 201 1.12 -33.79 -5.41
N GLN A 202 2.37 -34.22 -5.65
CA GLN A 202 2.69 -35.41 -6.44
C GLN A 202 1.69 -36.53 -6.15
N PRO A 203 1.18 -37.22 -7.20
CA PRO A 203 0.02 -38.10 -7.06
C PRO A 203 0.29 -39.13 -5.97
N VAL A 204 -0.44 -38.97 -4.85
CA VAL A 204 -0.56 -40.00 -3.82
C VAL A 204 -1.42 -41.11 -4.43
N ASN A 205 -1.22 -42.36 -4.01
CA ASN A 205 -2.03 -43.49 -4.47
C ASN A 205 -3.53 -43.14 -4.51
N ASN A 206 -4.19 -43.42 -5.63
CA ASN A 206 -5.59 -43.08 -5.95
C ASN A 206 -5.89 -41.59 -6.17
N SER A 207 -4.91 -40.77 -6.56
CA SER A 207 -5.16 -39.38 -6.98
C SER A 207 -4.72 -39.07 -8.41
N ASN A 208 -5.52 -38.27 -9.11
CA ASN A 208 -5.22 -37.73 -10.43
C ASN A 208 -5.06 -36.22 -10.33
N LEU A 209 -3.88 -35.72 -10.71
CA LEU A 209 -3.55 -34.30 -10.71
C LEU A 209 -3.59 -33.75 -12.14
N PHE A 210 -4.29 -32.62 -12.32
CA PHE A 210 -4.33 -31.86 -13.57
C PHE A 210 -3.92 -30.41 -13.27
N VAL A 211 -3.11 -29.80 -14.14
CA VAL A 211 -2.52 -28.48 -13.88
C VAL A 211 -2.47 -27.68 -15.18
N ASP A 212 -2.85 -26.40 -15.14
CA ASP A 212 -2.71 -25.49 -16.28
C ASP A 212 -1.25 -25.03 -16.44
N LEU A 213 -0.36 -25.99 -16.74
CA LEU A 213 1.05 -25.75 -17.04
C LEU A 213 1.58 -26.76 -18.05
N PRO A 214 2.60 -26.39 -18.84
CA PRO A 214 3.27 -27.34 -19.72
C PRO A 214 3.91 -28.47 -18.90
N GLY A 215 3.78 -29.71 -19.38
CA GLY A 215 4.32 -30.91 -18.73
C GLY A 215 3.35 -31.64 -17.79
N TYR A 216 2.14 -31.12 -17.59
CA TYR A 216 1.08 -31.74 -16.79
C TYR A 216 -0.14 -32.13 -17.62
N LYS A 217 -1.01 -32.99 -17.09
CA LYS A 217 -2.33 -33.26 -17.68
C LYS A 217 -3.18 -31.99 -17.60
N SER A 218 -3.77 -31.57 -18.72
CA SER A 218 -4.58 -30.35 -18.76
C SER A 218 -5.87 -30.50 -17.96
N PRO A 219 -6.28 -29.49 -17.18
CA PRO A 219 -7.58 -29.42 -16.51
C PRO A 219 -8.77 -29.59 -17.47
N SER A 220 -8.61 -29.16 -18.73
CA SER A 220 -9.62 -29.28 -19.79
C SER A 220 -10.10 -30.71 -20.03
N ILE A 221 -9.31 -31.72 -19.63
CA ILE A 221 -9.71 -33.14 -19.71
C ILE A 221 -10.95 -33.42 -18.85
N VAL A 222 -11.10 -32.72 -17.73
CA VAL A 222 -12.23 -32.89 -16.80
C VAL A 222 -13.29 -31.80 -17.00
N THR A 223 -12.84 -30.57 -17.26
CA THR A 223 -13.73 -29.38 -17.23
C THR A 223 -14.13 -28.87 -18.61
N GLY A 224 -13.60 -29.46 -19.69
CA GLY A 224 -13.73 -28.96 -21.05
C GLY A 224 -12.92 -27.69 -21.31
N ASP A 225 -13.04 -27.14 -22.52
CA ASP A 225 -12.24 -25.98 -22.95
C ASP A 225 -12.79 -24.63 -22.45
N THR A 226 -14.03 -24.60 -21.97
CA THR A 226 -14.72 -23.38 -21.50
C THR A 226 -14.15 -22.85 -20.20
N PHE A 227 -13.82 -23.76 -19.27
CA PHE A 227 -13.27 -23.42 -17.97
C PHE A 227 -11.97 -24.17 -17.76
N ARG A 228 -10.91 -23.44 -17.43
CA ARG A 228 -9.59 -24.00 -17.19
C ARG A 228 -9.05 -23.49 -15.84
N PRO A 229 -9.42 -24.18 -14.74
CA PRO A 229 -8.86 -23.89 -13.42
C PRO A 229 -7.36 -24.13 -13.41
N ASP A 230 -6.64 -23.46 -12.50
CA ASP A 230 -5.17 -23.59 -12.43
C ASP A 230 -4.73 -25.01 -12.04
N LEU A 231 -5.46 -25.66 -11.12
CA LEU A 231 -5.18 -27.03 -10.68
C LEU A 231 -6.46 -27.78 -10.30
N LEU A 232 -6.52 -29.05 -10.69
CA LEU A 232 -7.54 -30.01 -10.28
C LEU A 232 -6.88 -31.21 -9.62
N LEU A 233 -7.43 -31.66 -8.50
CA LEU A 233 -7.03 -32.90 -7.85
C LEU A 233 -8.26 -33.78 -7.65
N SER A 234 -8.30 -34.89 -8.37
CA SER A 234 -9.31 -35.93 -8.15
C SER A 234 -8.75 -36.99 -7.20
N ILE A 235 -9.49 -37.37 -6.16
CA ILE A 235 -9.12 -38.40 -5.18
C ILE A 235 -10.19 -39.49 -5.21
N ASN A 236 -9.77 -40.74 -5.33
CA ASN A 236 -10.62 -41.95 -5.40
C ASN A 236 -11.69 -41.92 -6.50
N SER A 237 -11.60 -40.98 -7.46
CA SER A 237 -12.63 -40.71 -8.48
C SER A 237 -13.98 -40.20 -7.98
N ASP A 238 -14.15 -40.02 -6.66
CA ASP A 238 -15.39 -39.52 -6.04
C ASP A 238 -15.27 -38.08 -5.53
N CYS A 239 -14.04 -37.56 -5.39
CA CYS A 239 -13.82 -36.21 -4.88
C CYS A 239 -12.98 -35.39 -5.87
N LEU A 240 -13.48 -34.24 -6.31
CA LEU A 240 -12.75 -33.29 -7.14
C LEU A 240 -12.47 -31.99 -6.39
N TYR A 241 -11.20 -31.71 -6.14
CA TYR A 241 -10.74 -30.43 -5.62
C TYR A 241 -10.35 -29.51 -6.78
N ILE A 242 -10.94 -28.31 -6.79
CA ILE A 242 -10.65 -27.25 -7.77
C ILE A 242 -9.86 -26.17 -7.05
N LEU A 243 -8.68 -25.84 -7.57
CA LEU A 243 -7.81 -24.81 -7.04
C LEU A 243 -7.56 -23.75 -8.12
N GLU A 244 -7.79 -22.50 -7.74
CA GLU A 244 -7.50 -21.33 -8.56
C GLU A 244 -6.59 -20.40 -7.77
N LEU A 245 -5.45 -20.07 -8.36
CA LEU A 245 -4.53 -19.08 -7.85
C LEU A 245 -4.90 -17.69 -8.36
N PHE A 246 -4.54 -16.70 -7.57
CA PHE A 246 -4.53 -15.32 -8.02
C PHE A 246 -3.34 -14.61 -7.40
N VAL A 247 -2.71 -13.77 -8.20
CA VAL A 247 -1.67 -12.86 -7.74
C VAL A 247 -2.29 -11.47 -7.72
N GLY A 248 -2.57 -10.94 -6.53
CA GLY A 248 -3.23 -9.66 -6.35
C GLY A 248 -2.78 -8.95 -5.08
N TYR A 249 -3.13 -7.67 -4.97
CA TYR A 249 -2.85 -6.89 -3.77
C TYR A 249 -3.87 -7.18 -2.67
N GLU A 250 -3.45 -7.01 -1.43
CA GLU A 250 -4.23 -7.38 -0.25
C GLU A 250 -5.55 -6.61 -0.15
N SER A 251 -5.58 -5.38 -0.67
CA SER A 251 -6.80 -4.55 -0.73
C SER A 251 -7.89 -5.13 -1.63
N ASN A 252 -7.53 -5.96 -2.61
CA ASN A 252 -8.44 -6.48 -3.63
C ASN A 252 -8.74 -7.97 -3.44
N LEU A 253 -8.31 -8.58 -2.33
CA LEU A 253 -8.48 -10.01 -2.07
C LEU A 253 -9.94 -10.45 -2.19
N GLN A 254 -10.86 -9.76 -1.49
CA GLN A 254 -12.28 -10.10 -1.50
C GLN A 254 -12.88 -10.02 -2.91
N THR A 255 -12.65 -8.91 -3.61
CA THR A 255 -13.16 -8.71 -4.97
C THR A 255 -12.65 -9.79 -5.93
N ASN A 256 -11.39 -10.20 -5.79
CA ASN A 256 -10.81 -11.27 -6.59
C ASN A 256 -11.43 -12.63 -6.27
N VAL A 257 -11.61 -12.96 -4.98
CA VAL A 257 -12.29 -14.18 -4.54
C VAL A 257 -13.71 -14.24 -5.10
N ASP A 258 -14.49 -13.17 -4.96
CA ASP A 258 -15.87 -13.14 -5.42
C ASP A 258 -15.97 -13.26 -6.95
N ARG A 259 -15.05 -12.61 -7.68
CA ARG A 259 -14.98 -12.70 -9.14
C ARG A 259 -14.65 -14.13 -9.60
N LYS A 260 -13.66 -14.79 -8.98
CA LYS A 260 -13.26 -16.15 -9.33
C LYS A 260 -14.33 -17.17 -8.92
N ARG A 261 -14.97 -17.00 -7.76
CA ARG A 261 -16.09 -17.85 -7.31
C ARG A 261 -17.25 -17.80 -8.30
N ARG A 262 -17.66 -16.59 -8.71
CA ARG A 262 -18.71 -16.41 -9.74
C ARG A 262 -18.32 -17.03 -11.08
N ARG A 263 -17.04 -16.93 -11.48
CA ARG A 263 -16.56 -17.53 -12.74
C ARG A 263 -16.73 -19.04 -12.78
N TYR A 264 -16.50 -19.74 -11.67
CA TYR A 264 -16.53 -21.21 -11.61
C TYR A 264 -17.79 -21.79 -10.96
N GLU A 265 -18.78 -20.97 -10.65
CA GLU A 265 -20.02 -21.40 -9.97
C GLU A 265 -20.78 -22.46 -10.79
N ASP A 266 -20.92 -22.21 -12.09
CA ASP A 266 -21.57 -23.15 -13.01
C ASP A 266 -20.76 -24.45 -13.14
N LEU A 267 -19.43 -24.35 -13.25
CA LEU A 267 -18.55 -25.51 -13.32
C LEU A 267 -18.68 -26.39 -12.07
N ILE A 268 -18.65 -25.79 -10.88
CA ILE A 268 -18.80 -26.51 -9.62
C ILE A 268 -20.15 -27.23 -9.59
N THR A 269 -21.21 -26.58 -10.05
CA THR A 269 -22.56 -27.15 -10.08
C THR A 269 -22.67 -28.33 -11.05
N GLN A 270 -21.98 -28.27 -12.19
CA GLN A 270 -21.92 -29.37 -13.16
C GLN A 270 -21.12 -30.56 -12.62
N GLN A 271 -19.94 -30.30 -12.06
CA GLN A 271 -19.03 -31.36 -11.59
C GLN A 271 -19.55 -32.09 -10.35
N LYS A 272 -20.34 -31.43 -9.49
CA LYS A 272 -21.06 -32.05 -8.36
C LYS A 272 -22.01 -33.19 -8.75
N LYS A 273 -22.36 -33.33 -10.02
CA LYS A 273 -23.19 -34.44 -10.52
C LYS A 273 -22.36 -35.65 -10.94
N GLN A 274 -21.06 -35.46 -11.17
CA GLN A 274 -20.12 -36.48 -11.67
C GLN A 274 -19.19 -37.01 -10.57
N PHE A 275 -18.90 -36.17 -9.57
CA PHE A 275 -18.08 -36.46 -8.39
C PHE A 275 -18.92 -36.26 -7.14
#